data_AF-A0A1F9EUM9-F1
#
_entry.id   AF-A0A1F9EUM9-F1
#
_cell.length_a   1.000
_cell.length_b   1.000
_cell.length_c   1.000
_cell.angle_alpha   90.00
_cell.angle_beta   90.00
_cell.angle_gamma   90.00
#
_symmetry.space_group_name_H-M   'P 1'
#
loop_
_entity.id
_entity.type
_entity.pdbx_description
1 polymer ?
#
loop_
_entity_poly.entity_id
_entity_poly.type
_entity_poly.pdbx_seq_one_letter_code
_entity_poly.pdbx_strand_id
1 'polypeptide(L)' 'MEEKDEQSQKIDQEEGKKREIDLNALFPQNGYDLNHLFPDEGTKKLLYELRRNKRDIERFIKSLHVEEE' A
#
# COMPACT_ATOMS: atom_id res chain seq x y z
N MET A 1 -20.62 3.68 28.43
CA MET A 1 -20.46 2.59 27.44
C MET A 1 -20.28 3.30 26.11
N GLU A 2 -19.04 3.69 25.82
CA GLU A 2 -18.67 4.34 24.56
C GLU A 2 -17.81 3.31 23.82
N GLU A 3 -18.45 2.57 22.92
CA GLU A 3 -17.77 1.65 22.02
C GLU A 3 -17.56 2.35 20.68
N LYS A 4 -16.37 2.10 20.10
CA LYS A 4 -15.97 2.25 18.69
C LYS A 4 -15.55 3.64 18.22
N ASP A 5 -14.28 3.97 18.47
CA ASP A 5 -13.45 4.72 17.51
C ASP A 5 -11.98 4.27 17.51
N GLU A 6 -11.70 3.00 17.86
CA GLU A 6 -10.34 2.45 17.89
C GLU A 6 -9.95 1.62 16.64
N GLN A 7 -10.78 1.60 15.58
CA GLN A 7 -10.51 0.75 14.42
C GLN A 7 -9.71 1.40 13.28
N SER A 8 -9.54 2.72 13.27
CA SER A 8 -8.87 3.41 12.15
C SER A 8 -7.35 3.56 12.30
N GLN A 9 -6.76 3.19 13.46
CA GLN A 9 -5.33 3.38 13.74
C GLN A 9 -4.47 2.11 13.72
N LYS A 10 -5.04 0.94 13.39
CA LYS A 10 -4.30 -0.35 13.42
C LYS A 10 -3.64 -0.79 12.10
N ILE A 11 -3.54 0.07 11.08
CA ILE A 11 -2.99 -0.36 9.77
C ILE A 11 -1.53 0.08 9.56
N ASP A 12 -1.00 1.02 10.34
CA ASP A 12 0.41 1.47 10.20
C ASP A 12 1.42 0.77 11.12
N GLN A 13 0.98 -0.19 11.95
CA GLN A 13 1.88 -0.92 12.86
C GLN A 13 2.38 -2.26 12.32
N GLU A 14 2.31 -2.51 11.00
CA GLU A 14 2.97 -3.66 10.37
C GLU A 14 4.24 -3.30 9.60
N GLU A 15 4.78 -2.08 9.77
CA GLU A 15 6.08 -1.67 9.23
C GLU A 15 7.28 -2.09 10.11
N GLY A 16 7.06 -2.80 11.22
CA GLY A 16 8.12 -3.24 12.14
C GLY A 16 8.71 -4.63 11.83
N LYS A 17 8.11 -5.39 10.91
CA LYS A 17 8.72 -6.63 10.42
C LYS A 17 9.37 -6.30 9.09
N LYS A 18 10.69 -6.51 9.00
CA LYS A 18 11.49 -6.57 7.76
C LYS A 18 10.87 -7.58 6.78
N ARG A 19 9.69 -7.28 6.25
CA ARG A 19 9.09 -8.01 5.15
C ARG A 19 9.85 -7.52 3.93
N GLU A 20 10.71 -8.37 3.41
CA GLU A 20 11.32 -8.13 2.11
C GLU A 20 10.20 -7.79 1.13
N ILE A 21 10.27 -6.56 0.59
CA ILE A 21 9.28 -6.07 -0.35
C ILE A 21 9.56 -6.77 -1.68
N ASP A 22 8.65 -7.65 -2.07
CA ASP A 22 8.69 -8.34 -3.36
C ASP A 22 7.99 -7.51 -4.43
N LEU A 23 8.78 -6.84 -5.28
CA LEU A 23 8.25 -6.01 -6.36
C LEU A 23 7.53 -6.82 -7.44
N ASN A 24 7.94 -8.06 -7.70
CA ASN A 24 7.28 -8.89 -8.71
C ASN A 24 5.89 -9.31 -8.25
N ALA A 25 5.71 -9.57 -6.94
CA ALA A 25 4.39 -9.81 -6.37
C ALA A 25 3.51 -8.55 -6.36
N LEU A 26 4.11 -7.37 -6.15
CA LEU A 26 3.38 -6.09 -6.15
C LEU A 26 2.96 -5.65 -7.56
N PHE A 27 3.78 -5.95 -8.56
CA PHE A 27 3.60 -5.54 -9.96
C PHE A 27 3.74 -6.74 -10.93
N PRO A 28 2.84 -7.73 -10.88
CA PRO A 28 2.96 -8.99 -11.61
C PRO A 28 2.83 -8.86 -13.13
N GLN A 29 2.41 -7.71 -13.65
CA GLN A 29 2.21 -7.48 -15.09
C GLN A 29 3.44 -6.90 -15.79
N ASN A 30 4.49 -6.56 -15.05
CA ASN A 30 5.73 -6.10 -15.64
C ASN A 30 6.48 -7.33 -16.13
N GLY A 31 6.65 -7.48 -17.45
CA GLY A 31 7.38 -8.59 -18.09
C GLY A 31 8.89 -8.61 -17.78
N TYR A 32 9.30 -7.99 -16.67
CA TYR A 32 10.66 -7.81 -16.20
C TYR A 32 10.72 -8.17 -14.72
N ASP A 33 11.83 -8.76 -14.30
CA ASP A 33 12.10 -9.01 -12.89
C ASP A 33 12.49 -7.71 -12.18
N LEU A 34 11.53 -7.08 -11.51
CA LEU A 34 11.73 -5.83 -10.80
C LEU A 34 12.59 -5.99 -9.55
N ASN A 35 12.59 -7.16 -8.90
CA ASN A 35 13.48 -7.40 -7.77
C ASN A 35 14.94 -7.40 -8.21
N HIS A 36 15.21 -7.85 -9.43
CA HIS A 36 16.53 -7.79 -10.04
C HIS A 36 16.89 -6.37 -10.54
N LEU A 37 15.94 -5.64 -11.13
CA LEU A 37 16.17 -4.27 -11.60
C LEU A 37 16.36 -3.27 -10.46
N PHE A 38 15.64 -3.47 -9.35
CA PHE A 38 15.67 -2.59 -8.18
C PHE A 38 15.96 -3.42 -6.93
N PRO A 39 17.21 -3.87 -6.73
CA PRO A 39 17.58 -4.67 -5.57
C PRO A 39 17.64 -3.83 -4.28
N ASP A 40 17.81 -2.51 -4.42
CA ASP A 40 17.90 -1.54 -3.33
C ASP A 40 16.62 -1.47 -2.48
N GLU A 41 16.80 -1.53 -1.16
CA GLU A 41 15.69 -1.54 -0.19
C GLU A 41 14.91 -0.22 -0.19
N GLY A 42 15.61 0.92 -0.36
CA GLY A 42 14.97 2.24 -0.42
C GLY A 42 14.02 2.38 -1.61
N THR A 43 14.46 1.90 -2.77
CA THR A 43 13.67 1.91 -4.00
C THR A 43 12.48 0.96 -3.90
N LYS A 44 12.68 -0.23 -3.32
CA LYS A 44 11.58 -1.16 -3.05
C LYS A 44 10.52 -0.53 -2.14
N LYS A 45 10.95 0.12 -1.06
CA LYS A 45 10.05 0.83 -0.14
C LYS A 45 9.30 1.95 -0.84
N LEU A 46 9.98 2.76 -1.65
CA LEU A 46 9.36 3.83 -2.41
C LEU A 46 8.25 3.30 -3.33
N LEU A 47 8.51 2.24 -4.09
CA LEU A 47 7.53 1.65 -5.00
C LEU A 47 6.33 1.05 -4.27
N TYR A 48 6.57 0.44 -3.10
CA TYR A 48 5.50 -0.04 -2.22
C TYR A 48 4.61 1.10 -1.73
N GLU A 49 5.20 2.18 -1.21
CA GLU A 49 4.45 3.34 -0.72
C GLU A 49 3.67 4.05 -1.83
N LEU A 50 4.25 4.18 -3.03
CA LEU A 50 3.54 4.72 -4.19
C LEU A 50 2.30 3.89 -4.55
N ARG A 51 2.42 2.56 -4.53
CA ARG A 51 1.28 1.67 -4.77
C ARG A 51 0.20 1.83 -3.70
N ARG A 52 0.60 1.91 -2.42
CA ARG A 52 -0.31 2.11 -1.30
C ARG A 52 -1.05 3.45 -1.45
N ASN A 53 -0.33 4.53 -1.71
CA ASN A 53 -0.89 5.86 -1.89
C ASN A 53 -1.89 5.92 -3.06
N LYS A 54 -1.57 5.32 -4.22
CA LYS A 54 -2.50 5.20 -5.35
C LYS A 54 -3.81 4.51 -4.96
N ARG A 55 -3.73 3.38 -4.24
CA ARG A 55 -4.91 2.64 -3.78
C ARG A 55 -5.76 3.47 -2.81
N ASP A 56 -5.10 4.19 -1.92
CA ASP A 56 -5.79 5.00 -0.91
C ASP A 56 -6.48 6.21 -1.55
N ILE A 57 -5.85 6.85 -2.55
CA ILE A 57 -6.48 7.89 -3.38
C ILE A 57 -7.69 7.32 -4.14
N GLU A 58 -7.55 6.16 -4.79
CA GLU A 58 -8.67 5.52 -5.50
C GLU A 58 -9.83 5.19 -4.55
N ARG A 59 -9.53 4.73 -3.33
CA ARG A 59 -10.55 4.49 -2.30
C ARG A 59 -11.23 5.79 -1.88
N PHE A 60 -10.47 6.86 -1.68
CA PHE A 60 -11.00 8.17 -1.31
C PHE A 60 -11.91 8.76 -2.40
N ILE A 61 -11.48 8.68 -3.67
CA ILE A 61 -12.31 9.11 -4.80
C ILE A 61 -13.61 8.29 -4.86
N LYS A 62 -13.55 6.97 -4.61
CA LYS A 62 -14.75 6.13 -4.55
C LYS A 62 -15.68 6.53 -3.41
N SER A 63 -15.16 6.86 -2.22
CA SER A 63 -16.02 7.29 -1.11
C SER A 63 -16.71 8.62 -1.38
N LEU A 64 -16.08 9.55 -2.10
CA LEU A 64 -16.72 10.82 -2.48
C LEU A 64 -17.89 10.61 -3.44
N HIS A 65 -17.77 9.70 -4.41
CA HIS A 65 -18.85 9.40 -5.35
C HIS A 65 -20.00 8.60 -4.72
N VAL A 66 -19.81 8.02 -3.53
CA VAL A 66 -20.86 7.28 -2.81
C VAL A 66 -21.80 8.23 -2.06
N GLU A 67 -21.42 9.50 -1.85
CA GLU A 67 -22.25 10.49 -1.14
C GLU A 67 -23.25 11.24 -2.06
N GLU A 68 -23.27 10.96 -3.37
CA GLU A 68 -24.16 11.62 -4.35
C GLU A 68 -25.41 10.81 -4.78
N GLU A 69 -25.71 9.66 -4.15
CA GLU A 69 -26.96 8.87 -4.34
C GLU A 69 -27.80 8.80 -3.05
#